data_AF-A0A3P7IXQ4-F1
#
_entry.id   AF-A0A3P7IXQ4-F1
#
_cell.length_a   1.000
_cell.length_b   1.000
_cell.length_c   1.000
_cell.angle_alpha   90.00
_cell.angle_beta   90.00
_cell.angle_gamma   90.00
#
_symmetry.space_group_name_H-M   'P 1'
#
loop_
_entity.id
_entity.type
_entity.pdbx_description
1 polymer ?
#
loop_
_entity_poly.entity_id
_entity_poly.type
_entity_poly.pdbx_seq_one_letter_code
_entity_poly.pdbx_strand_id
1 'polypeptide(L)'
;MFIDYEYADFNYTLFDIANHFCEFAGVENPDYKQCPDRDEMRVFLCFYLEARHGHVDKNRLTAMLRRISLFQAVRRNILSSQFKSLASYLTYLEHYVEI
;
A
#
# COMPACT_ATOMS: atom_id res chain seq x y z
N MET A 1 26.44 0.24 9.51
CA MET A 1 25.10 -0.38 9.60
C MET A 1 24.10 0.64 9.10
N PHE A 2 23.83 0.63 7.79
CA PHE A 2 22.81 1.48 7.17
C PHE A 2 21.55 0.65 7.09
N ILE A 3 20.66 0.86 8.04
CA ILE A 3 19.29 0.39 7.89
C ILE A 3 18.61 1.44 7.02
N ASP A 4 18.33 1.01 5.80
CA ASP A 4 17.53 1.63 4.76
C ASP A 4 16.23 2.28 5.30
N TYR A 5 16.35 3.47 5.90
CA TYR A 5 15.23 4.24 6.44
C TYR A 5 14.24 4.66 5.33
N GLU A 6 14.70 4.73 4.08
CA GLU A 6 13.87 4.97 2.89
C GLU A 6 12.86 3.85 2.63
N TYR A 7 13.12 2.64 3.14
CA TYR A 7 12.24 1.48 2.91
C TYR A 7 11.15 1.34 3.97
N ALA A 8 11.37 1.85 5.18
CA ALA A 8 10.36 1.85 6.24
C ALA A 8 9.18 2.73 5.81
N ASP A 9 9.41 4.01 5.55
CA ASP A 9 8.37 4.98 5.17
C ASP A 9 7.63 4.59 3.87
N PHE A 10 8.35 3.98 2.93
CA PHE A 10 7.78 3.55 1.66
C PHE A 10 6.85 2.33 1.77
N ASN A 11 7.15 1.39 2.67
CA ASN A 11 6.28 0.24 2.87
C ASN A 11 4.94 0.65 3.49
N TYR A 12 4.95 1.56 4.47
CA TYR A 12 3.74 2.11 5.07
C TYR A 12 2.91 2.89 4.04
N THR A 13 3.54 3.81 3.31
CA THR A 13 2.80 4.58 2.29
C THR A 13 2.18 3.66 1.22
N LEU A 14 2.93 2.66 0.74
CA LEU A 14 2.40 1.71 -0.25
C LEU A 14 1.26 0.86 0.31
N PHE A 15 1.32 0.52 1.60
CA PHE A 15 0.26 -0.20 2.27
C PHE A 15 -1.02 0.63 2.32
N ASP A 16 -0.93 1.91 2.67
CA ASP A 16 -2.10 2.80 2.69
C ASP A 16 -2.68 3.03 1.29
N ILE A 17 -1.84 3.22 0.27
CA ILE A 17 -2.31 3.34 -1.12
C ILE A 17 -2.97 2.04 -1.59
N ALA A 18 -2.37 0.88 -1.30
CA ALA A 18 -2.97 -0.42 -1.61
C ALA A 18 -4.32 -0.58 -0.90
N ASN A 19 -4.40 -0.12 0.35
CA ASN A 19 -5.62 -0.18 1.13
C ASN A 19 -6.73 0.69 0.54
N HIS A 20 -6.39 1.92 0.18
CA HIS A 20 -7.32 2.83 -0.46
C HIS A 20 -7.86 2.24 -1.77
N PHE A 21 -7.01 1.64 -2.60
CA PHE A 21 -7.45 0.96 -3.82
C PHE A 21 -8.37 -0.24 -3.56
N CYS A 22 -8.14 -0.98 -2.48
CA CYS A 22 -9.02 -2.08 -2.11
C CYS A 22 -10.36 -1.62 -1.50
N GLU A 23 -10.49 -0.36 -1.08
CA GLU A 23 -11.79 0.18 -0.63
C GLU A 23 -12.78 0.36 -1.78
N PHE A 24 -12.30 0.51 -3.01
CA PHE A 24 -13.14 0.56 -4.21
C PHE A 24 -13.95 -0.72 -4.42
N ALA A 25 -13.52 -1.85 -3.86
CA ALA A 25 -14.30 -3.08 -3.92
C ALA A 25 -15.59 -3.04 -3.07
N GLY A 26 -15.68 -2.15 -2.07
CA GLY A 26 -16.76 -2.14 -1.08
C GLY A 26 -16.53 -3.10 0.10
N VAL A 27 -17.32 -2.94 1.16
CA VAL A 27 -17.11 -3.61 2.46
C VAL A 27 -17.99 -4.85 2.65
N GLU A 28 -19.26 -4.80 2.24
CA GLU A 28 -20.24 -5.88 2.51
C GLU A 28 -20.22 -6.99 1.45
N ASN A 29 -20.04 -6.64 0.17
CA ASN A 29 -19.90 -7.56 -0.94
C ASN A 29 -18.75 -7.10 -1.86
N PRO A 30 -17.48 -7.39 -1.49
CA PRO A 30 -16.34 -6.81 -2.18
C PRO A 30 -16.24 -7.28 -3.64
N ASP A 31 -16.38 -6.35 -4.58
CA ASP A 31 -16.12 -6.57 -6.00
C ASP A 31 -14.76 -6.01 -6.39
N TYR A 32 -13.74 -6.86 -6.30
CA TYR A 32 -12.35 -6.49 -6.63
C TYR A 32 -12.11 -6.17 -8.11
N LYS A 33 -13.11 -6.30 -8.99
CA LYS A 33 -13.04 -5.77 -10.37
C LYS A 33 -13.17 -4.25 -10.41
N GLN A 34 -13.69 -3.64 -9.34
CA GLN A 34 -13.78 -2.18 -9.18
C GLN A 34 -12.48 -1.58 -8.63
N CYS A 35 -11.57 -2.42 -8.11
CA CYS A 35 -10.23 -1.95 -7.78
C CYS A 35 -9.50 -1.52 -9.05
N PRO A 36 -8.65 -0.49 -8.96
CA PRO A 36 -7.86 -0.03 -10.10
C PRO A 36 -7.07 -1.18 -10.73
N ASP A 37 -6.96 -1.18 -12.05
CA ASP A 37 -6.08 -2.10 -12.77
C ASP A 37 -4.61 -1.64 -12.69
N ARG A 38 -3.70 -2.44 -13.26
CA ARG A 38 -2.27 -2.16 -13.18
C ARG A 38 -1.88 -0.85 -13.87
N ASP A 39 -2.58 -0.46 -14.94
CA ASP A 39 -2.29 0.79 -15.65
C ASP A 39 -2.85 2.00 -14.91
N GLU A 40 -4.04 1.89 -14.33
CA GLU A 40 -4.61 2.92 -13.45
C GLU A 40 -3.73 3.15 -12.21
N MET A 41 -3.27 2.07 -11.56
CA MET A 41 -2.30 2.15 -10.47
C MET A 41 -1.00 2.83 -10.91
N ARG A 42 -0.51 2.53 -12.12
CA ARG A 42 0.71 3.13 -12.66
C ARG A 42 0.55 4.62 -12.84
N VAL A 43 -0.57 5.07 -13.40
CA VAL A 43 -0.88 6.49 -13.59
C VAL A 43 -0.94 7.20 -12.23
N PHE A 44 -1.64 6.63 -11.25
CA PHE A 44 -1.69 7.18 -9.90
C PHE A 44 -0.29 7.30 -9.27
N LEU A 45 0.52 6.23 -9.34
CA LEU A 45 1.86 6.22 -8.77
C LEU A 45 2.80 7.20 -9.47
N CYS A 46 2.65 7.43 -10.77
CA CYS A 46 3.36 8.49 -11.48
C CYS A 46 3.02 9.86 -10.89
N PHE A 47 1.74 10.20 -10.77
CA PHE A 47 1.32 11.47 -10.16
C PHE A 47 1.77 11.61 -8.72
N TYR A 48 1.70 10.53 -7.94
CA TYR A 48 2.16 10.50 -6.57
C TYR A 48 3.67 10.78 -6.45
N LEU A 49 4.50 10.12 -7.29
CA LEU A 49 5.94 10.34 -7.30
C LEU A 49 6.29 11.75 -7.78
N GLU A 50 5.62 12.25 -8.80
CA GLU A 50 5.78 13.62 -9.29
C GLU A 50 5.44 14.64 -8.20
N ALA A 51 4.32 14.45 -7.49
CA ALA A 51 3.89 15.35 -6.43
C ALA A 51 4.83 15.30 -5.21
N ARG A 52 5.39 14.14 -4.88
CA ARG A 52 6.23 13.96 -3.68
C ARG A 52 7.71 14.28 -3.93
N HIS A 53 8.23 13.99 -5.13
CA HIS A 53 9.67 14.08 -5.45
C HIS A 53 9.98 15.04 -6.60
N GLY A 54 8.97 15.66 -7.22
CA GLY A 54 9.12 16.57 -8.36
C GLY A 54 9.58 15.90 -9.65
N HIS A 55 9.65 14.56 -9.69
CA HIS A 55 9.97 13.76 -10.85
C HIS A 55 9.54 12.30 -10.65
N VAL A 56 9.36 11.57 -11.76
CA VAL A 56 9.10 10.13 -11.74
C VAL A 56 10.38 9.32 -11.96
N ASP A 57 10.89 8.70 -10.90
CA ASP A 57 11.89 7.64 -11.01
C ASP A 57 11.23 6.34 -11.51
N LYS A 58 11.68 5.84 -12.67
CA LYS A 58 11.13 4.64 -13.32
C LYS A 58 11.44 3.34 -12.57
N ASN A 59 12.62 3.23 -11.95
CA ASN A 59 12.99 2.06 -11.16
C ASN A 59 12.13 2.00 -9.90
N ARG A 60 11.94 3.17 -9.26
CA ARG A 60 11.06 3.32 -8.10
C ARG A 60 9.62 3.02 -8.44
N LEU A 61 9.09 3.56 -9.53
CA LEU A 61 7.74 3.28 -10.02
C LEU A 61 7.53 1.78 -10.26
N THR A 62 8.50 1.11 -10.89
CA THR A 62 8.44 -0.32 -11.17
C THR A 62 8.45 -1.14 -9.86
N ALA A 63 9.27 -0.74 -8.88
CA ALA A 63 9.29 -1.35 -7.57
C ALA A 63 7.97 -1.14 -6.80
N MET A 64 7.39 0.06 -6.85
CA MET A 64 6.08 0.38 -6.28
C MET A 64 4.98 -0.50 -6.87
N LEU A 65 4.91 -0.58 -8.20
CA LEU A 65 3.92 -1.39 -8.91
C LEU A 65 3.98 -2.88 -8.56
N ARG A 66 5.20 -3.41 -8.41
CA ARG A 66 5.37 -4.81 -7.99
C ARG A 66 4.88 -5.04 -6.56
N ARG A 67 5.21 -4.13 -5.64
CA ARG A 67 4.88 -4.25 -4.22
C ARG A 67 3.41 -3.98 -3.93
N ILE A 68 2.82 -2.97 -4.55
CA ILE A 68 1.41 -2.63 -4.34
C ILE A 68 0.49 -3.78 -4.76
N SER A 69 0.83 -4.46 -5.86
CA SER A 69 0.11 -5.66 -6.33
C SER A 69 0.17 -6.80 -5.30
N LEU A 70 1.31 -6.96 -4.61
CA LEU A 70 1.45 -7.94 -3.53
C LEU A 70 0.57 -7.58 -2.33
N PHE A 71 0.56 -6.30 -1.91
CA PHE A 71 -0.28 -5.87 -0.79
C PHE A 71 -1.78 -6.05 -1.06
N GLN A 72 -2.24 -5.70 -2.27
CA GLN A 72 -3.62 -5.96 -2.68
C GLN A 72 -3.96 -7.45 -2.71
N ALA A 73 -3.05 -8.29 -3.22
CA ALA A 73 -3.25 -9.74 -3.24
C ALA A 73 -3.30 -10.34 -1.83
N VAL A 74 -2.43 -9.88 -0.92
CA VAL A 74 -2.46 -10.27 0.49
C VAL A 74 -3.77 -9.84 1.15
N ARG A 75 -4.19 -8.59 0.99
CA ARG A 75 -5.48 -8.11 1.52
C ARG A 75 -6.68 -8.87 0.97
N ARG A 76 -6.67 -9.22 -0.33
CA ARG A 76 -7.74 -10.02 -0.95
C ARG A 76 -7.84 -11.42 -0.34
N ASN A 77 -6.70 -12.06 -0.04
CA ASN A 77 -6.65 -13.43 0.48
C ASN A 77 -6.83 -13.50 2.00
N ILE A 78 -6.39 -12.48 2.74
CA ILE A 78 -6.66 -12.35 4.16
C ILE A 78 -8.10 -11.83 4.32
N LEU A 79 -9.05 -12.76 4.47
CA LEU A 79 -10.41 -12.45 4.91
C LEU A 79 -10.36 -11.39 6.01
N SER A 80 -11.19 -10.34 5.88
CA SER A 80 -11.21 -9.10 6.68
C SER A 80 -11.06 -9.26 8.21
N SER A 81 -11.28 -10.46 8.75
CA SER A 81 -11.11 -10.80 10.17
C SER A 81 -9.64 -10.83 10.63
N GLN A 82 -8.71 -11.40 9.86
CA GLN A 82 -7.29 -11.46 10.26
C GLN A 82 -6.51 -10.17 9.92
N PHE A 83 -6.97 -9.42 8.91
CA PHE A 83 -6.31 -8.16 8.53
C PHE A 83 -6.58 -7.03 9.54
N LYS A 84 -7.82 -6.94 10.07
CA LYS A 84 -8.15 -5.96 11.11
C LYS A 84 -7.37 -6.21 12.40
N SER A 85 -7.18 -7.48 12.80
CA SER A 85 -6.39 -7.78 14.01
C SER A 85 -4.91 -7.46 13.81
N LEU A 86 -4.36 -7.74 12.62
CA LEU A 86 -2.95 -7.45 12.34
C LEU A 86 -2.69 -5.94 12.19
N ALA A 87 -3.54 -5.21 11.47
CA ALA A 87 -3.44 -3.76 11.34
C ALA A 87 -3.60 -3.06 12.69
N SER A 88 -4.59 -3.47 13.51
CA SER A 88 -4.79 -2.92 14.85
C SER A 88 -3.63 -3.26 15.79
N TYR A 89 -2.98 -4.42 15.63
CA TYR A 89 -1.79 -4.81 16.38
C TYR A 89 -0.55 -4.01 15.98
N LEU A 90 -0.36 -3.75 14.68
CA LEU A 90 0.74 -2.92 14.18
C LEU A 90 0.61 -1.47 14.66
N THR A 91 -0.59 -0.88 14.58
CA THR A 91 -0.86 0.46 15.14
C THR A 91 -0.66 0.50 16.67
N TYR A 92 -1.06 -0.58 17.38
CA TYR A 92 -0.84 -0.69 18.82
C TYR A 92 0.65 -0.73 19.19
N LEU A 93 1.45 -1.50 18.45
CA LEU A 93 2.89 -1.58 18.70
C LEU A 93 3.60 -0.26 18.40
N GLU A 94 3.19 0.47 17.36
CA GLU A 94 3.77 1.77 17.03
C GLU A 94 3.50 2.83 18.11
N HIS A 95 2.31 2.82 18.71
CA HIS A 95 2.00 3.71 19.83
C HIS A 95 2.81 3.39 21.10
N TYR A 96 3.37 2.19 21.23
CA TYR A 96 4.14 1.74 22.39
C TYR A 96 5.67 1.81 22.20
N VAL A 97 6.17 2.00 20.99
CA VAL A 97 7.61 2.02 20.68
C VAL A 97 8.21 3.44 20.67
N GLU A 98 7.39 4.48 20.89
CA GLU A 98 7.87 5.86 21.14
C GLU A 98 8.19 6.16 22.63
N ILE A 99 8.96 5.31 23.31
CA ILE A 99 9.60 5.64 24.61
C ILE A 99 11.10 5.38 24.55
#